data_AF-A0A958CXR4-F1
#
_entry.id   AF-A0A958CXR4-F1
#
_cell.length_a   1.000
_cell.length_b   1.000
_cell.length_c   1.000
_cell.angle_alpha   90.00
_cell.angle_beta   90.00
_cell.angle_gamma   90.00
#
_symmetry.space_group_name_H-M   'P 1'
#
loop_
_entity.id
_entity.type
_entity.pdbx_description
1 polymer ?
#
loop_
_entity_poly.entity_id
_entity_poly.type
_entity_poly.pdbx_seq_one_letter_code
_entity_poly.pdbx_strand_id
1 'polypeptide(L)'
;MALRIDELFGVREDLAAKLREAGLTDSDKLLAATATPHQRAEVASKLGVDTKEVLELANRADLARIKGVGKVYSDLLEWSGVDTVAELAQRNPENLLAKITESAAEHFVQRLPTQANVSDWVSQAKALPRVLEY
;
A
#
# COMPACT_ATOMS: atom_id res chain seq x y z
N MET A 1 4.92 11.16 4.56
CA MET A 1 4.53 12.07 3.47
C MET A 1 3.48 11.30 2.70
N ALA A 2 2.24 11.77 2.64
CA ALA A 2 1.16 11.04 2.01
C ALA A 2 1.45 10.92 0.50
N LEU A 3 1.34 9.70 -0.04
CA LEU A 3 1.32 9.51 -1.49
C LEU A 3 -0.01 10.02 -2.06
N ARG A 4 0.03 10.61 -3.25
CA ARG A 4 -1.19 10.95 -3.97
C ARG A 4 -1.93 9.70 -4.37
N ILE A 5 -3.25 9.81 -4.53
CA ILE A 5 -4.09 8.66 -4.93
C ILE A 5 -3.64 8.06 -6.28
N ASP A 6 -3.10 8.88 -7.20
CA ASP A 6 -2.56 8.46 -8.50
C ASP A 6 -1.18 7.78 -8.42
N GLU A 7 -0.51 7.89 -7.28
CA GLU A 7 0.77 7.22 -7.04
C GLU A 7 0.60 5.84 -6.39
N LEU A 8 -0.60 5.52 -5.89
CA LEU A 8 -0.90 4.19 -5.38
C LEU A 8 -0.92 3.18 -6.54
N PHE A 9 -0.24 2.06 -6.35
CA PHE A 9 -0.24 0.96 -7.31
C PHE A 9 -1.66 0.53 -7.63
N GLY A 10 -1.91 0.10 -8.88
CA GLY A 10 -3.19 -0.46 -9.33
C GLY A 10 -4.39 0.49 -9.33
N VAL A 11 -4.23 1.78 -9.00
CA VAL A 11 -5.30 2.77 -9.19
C VAL A 11 -5.48 3.05 -10.68
N ARG A 12 -6.65 2.70 -11.21
CA ARG A 12 -7.09 3.10 -12.55
C ARG A 12 -7.38 4.60 -12.59
N GLU A 13 -7.15 5.26 -13.73
CA GLU A 13 -7.42 6.71 -13.87
C GLU A 13 -8.88 7.05 -13.56
N ASP A 14 -9.83 6.21 -13.98
CA ASP A 14 -11.26 6.37 -13.66
C ASP A 14 -11.52 6.33 -12.15
N LEU A 15 -10.83 5.44 -11.44
CA LEU A 15 -10.97 5.29 -9.99
C LEU A 15 -10.30 6.44 -9.24
N ALA A 16 -9.13 6.89 -9.70
CA ALA A 16 -8.48 8.10 -9.19
C ALA A 16 -9.37 9.33 -9.34
N ALA A 17 -10.05 9.49 -10.49
CA ALA A 17 -10.97 10.59 -10.73
C ALA A 17 -12.13 10.56 -9.73
N LYS A 18 -12.81 9.41 -9.58
CA LYS A 18 -13.91 9.25 -8.63
C LYS A 18 -13.47 9.46 -7.18
N LEU A 19 -12.28 8.99 -6.81
CA LEU A 19 -11.69 9.21 -5.48
C LEU A 19 -11.44 10.70 -5.22
N ARG A 20 -10.92 11.43 -6.20
CA ARG A 20 -10.75 12.89 -6.12
C ARG A 20 -12.10 13.62 -6.00
N GLU A 21 -13.11 13.20 -6.76
CA GLU A 21 -14.48 13.74 -6.65
C GLU A 21 -15.09 13.48 -5.27
N ALA A 22 -14.78 12.34 -4.66
CA ALA A 22 -15.15 12.03 -3.28
C ALA A 22 -14.30 12.77 -2.21
N GLY A 23 -13.33 13.60 -2.62
CA GLY A 23 -12.43 14.34 -1.72
C GLY A 23 -11.23 13.53 -1.19
N LEU A 24 -11.06 12.30 -1.66
CA LEU A 24 -9.99 11.36 -1.31
C LEU A 24 -8.79 11.56 -2.25
N THR A 25 -8.04 12.64 -2.03
CA THR A 25 -6.91 13.05 -2.88
C THR A 25 -5.60 12.35 -2.55
N ASP A 26 -5.47 11.81 -1.33
CA ASP A 26 -4.22 11.32 -0.76
C ASP A 26 -4.45 10.00 -0.01
N SER A 27 -3.40 9.20 0.09
CA SER A 27 -3.37 7.92 0.83
C SER A 27 -3.88 8.03 2.27
N ASP A 28 -3.46 9.04 3.03
CA ASP A 28 -3.95 9.26 4.41
C ASP A 28 -5.49 9.47 4.47
N LYS A 29 -6.04 10.24 3.52
CA LYS A 29 -7.50 10.47 3.47
C LYS A 29 -8.24 9.21 3.07
N LEU A 30 -7.71 8.49 2.08
CA LEU A 30 -8.28 7.21 1.67
C LEU A 30 -8.29 6.25 2.86
N LEU A 31 -7.16 6.09 3.55
CA LEU A 31 -7.03 5.18 4.68
C LEU A 31 -8.03 5.54 5.81
N ALA A 32 -8.15 6.82 6.15
CA ALA A 32 -9.12 7.28 7.14
C ALA A 32 -10.58 7.00 6.74
N ALA A 33 -10.88 7.08 5.44
CA ALA A 33 -12.20 6.80 4.88
C ALA A 33 -12.46 5.31 4.58
N THR A 34 -11.48 4.43 4.80
CA THR A 34 -11.56 2.99 4.48
C THR A 34 -11.09 2.11 5.64
N ALA A 35 -10.98 2.69 6.84
CA ALA A 35 -10.47 2.01 8.03
C ALA A 35 -11.32 0.80 8.42
N THR A 36 -12.65 0.93 8.35
CA THR A 36 -13.60 -0.11 8.74
C THR A 36 -14.27 -0.79 7.54
N PRO A 37 -14.75 -2.05 7.68
CA PRO A 37 -15.51 -2.73 6.63
C PRO A 37 -16.75 -1.95 6.16
N HIS A 38 -17.45 -1.26 7.08
CA HIS A 38 -18.60 -0.42 6.75
C HIS A 38 -18.22 0.76 5.88
N GLN A 39 -17.18 1.50 6.27
CA GLN A 39 -16.69 2.63 5.48
C GLN A 39 -16.19 2.19 4.10
N ARG A 40 -15.50 1.04 4.01
CA ARG A 40 -15.12 0.46 2.72
C ARG A 40 -16.32 0.16 1.83
N ALA A 41 -17.40 -0.41 2.39
CA ALA A 41 -18.62 -0.69 1.63
C ALA A 41 -19.32 0.60 1.16
N GLU A 42 -19.31 1.66 1.96
CA GLU A 42 -19.83 2.98 1.56
C GLU A 42 -19.00 3.59 0.44
N VAL A 43 -17.67 3.55 0.55
CA VAL A 43 -16.75 4.04 -0.49
C VAL A 43 -16.91 3.23 -1.77
N ALA A 44 -16.94 1.90 -1.68
CA ALA A 44 -17.18 0.99 -2.80
C ALA A 44 -18.51 1.32 -3.51
N SER A 45 -19.58 1.50 -2.75
CA SER A 45 -20.91 1.85 -3.29
C SER A 45 -20.93 3.23 -3.95
N LYS A 46 -20.27 4.23 -3.36
CA LYS A 46 -20.19 5.59 -3.91
C LYS A 46 -19.38 5.64 -5.20
N LEU A 47 -18.28 4.89 -5.26
CA LEU A 47 -17.40 4.85 -6.42
C LEU A 47 -17.90 3.84 -7.48
N GLY A 48 -18.84 2.96 -7.14
CA GLY A 48 -19.31 1.88 -8.01
C GLY A 48 -18.19 0.90 -8.36
N VAL A 49 -17.40 0.52 -7.35
CA VAL A 49 -16.31 -0.47 -7.47
C VAL A 49 -16.51 -1.58 -6.45
N ASP A 50 -15.81 -2.69 -6.62
CA ASP A 50 -15.84 -3.79 -5.66
C ASP A 50 -15.17 -3.41 -4.34
N THR A 51 -15.74 -3.86 -3.22
CA THR A 51 -15.16 -3.67 -1.87
C THR A 51 -13.75 -4.25 -1.76
N LYS A 52 -13.43 -5.25 -2.59
CA LYS A 52 -12.08 -5.82 -2.71
C LYS A 52 -11.08 -4.82 -3.27
N GLU A 53 -11.42 -4.08 -4.33
CA GLU A 53 -10.55 -3.03 -4.89
C GLU A 53 -10.30 -1.94 -3.85
N VAL A 54 -11.34 -1.54 -3.10
CA VAL A 54 -11.19 -0.55 -2.02
C VAL A 54 -10.27 -1.06 -0.91
N LEU A 55 -10.37 -2.34 -0.54
CA LEU A 55 -9.51 -2.96 0.45
C LEU A 55 -8.04 -2.97 0.00
N GLU A 56 -7.78 -3.34 -1.25
CA GLU A 56 -6.42 -3.34 -1.82
C GLU A 56 -5.83 -1.92 -1.81
N LEU A 57 -6.61 -0.91 -2.19
CA LEU A 57 -6.17 0.49 -2.12
C LEU A 57 -5.94 0.97 -0.68
N ALA A 58 -6.79 0.56 0.25
CA ALA A 58 -6.64 0.88 1.66
C ALA A 58 -5.36 0.26 2.24
N ASN A 59 -5.06 -1.00 1.89
CA ASN A 59 -3.84 -1.69 2.29
C ASN A 59 -2.57 -1.01 1.73
N ARG A 60 -2.60 -0.63 0.45
CA ARG A 60 -1.51 0.13 -0.19
C ARG A 60 -1.32 1.51 0.46
N ALA A 61 -2.41 2.19 0.80
CA ALA A 61 -2.36 3.45 1.54
C ALA A 61 -1.78 3.26 2.96
N ASP A 62 -2.05 2.13 3.61
CA ASP A 62 -1.46 1.79 4.91
C ASP A 62 0.07 1.53 4.79
N LEU A 63 0.51 0.79 3.76
CA LEU A 63 1.93 0.58 3.46
C LEU A 63 2.68 1.89 3.19
N ALA A 64 2.04 2.85 2.51
CA ALA A 64 2.60 4.16 2.22
C ALA A 64 2.93 5.00 3.47
N ARG A 65 2.42 4.62 4.65
CA ARG A 65 2.77 5.27 5.93
C ARG A 65 4.20 4.98 6.35
N ILE A 66 4.79 3.88 5.86
CA ILE A 66 6.15 3.49 6.18
C ILE A 66 7.11 4.45 5.47
N LYS A 67 7.94 5.13 6.27
CA LYS A 67 8.91 6.08 5.72
C LYS A 67 9.91 5.35 4.85
N GLY A 68 10.08 5.85 3.63
CA GLY A 68 10.94 5.24 2.62
C GLY A 68 10.22 4.28 1.68
N VAL A 69 8.96 3.91 1.95
CA VAL A 69 8.11 3.18 0.99
C VAL A 69 7.37 4.20 0.13
N GLY A 70 7.96 4.53 -1.01
CA GLY A 70 7.30 5.30 -2.07
C GLY A 70 6.62 4.38 -3.09
N LYS A 71 6.08 4.96 -4.17
CA LYS A 71 5.43 4.22 -5.27
C LYS A 71 6.17 2.95 -5.69
N VAL A 72 7.41 3.10 -6.18
CA VAL A 72 8.23 1.97 -6.69
C VAL A 72 8.42 0.86 -5.67
N TYR A 73 8.61 1.20 -4.39
CA TYR A 73 8.83 0.20 -3.35
C TYR A 73 7.53 -0.43 -2.88
N SER A 74 6.41 0.31 -2.92
CA SER A 74 5.07 -0.26 -2.71
C SER A 74 4.77 -1.31 -3.77
N ASP A 75 5.04 -1.02 -5.04
CA ASP A 75 4.85 -1.94 -6.16
C ASP A 75 5.69 -3.21 -5.98
N LEU A 76 6.97 -3.04 -5.61
CA LEU A 76 7.89 -4.17 -5.35
C LEU A 76 7.44 -5.03 -4.17
N LEU A 77 6.94 -4.42 -3.08
CA LEU A 77 6.43 -5.14 -1.92
C LEU A 77 5.22 -6.00 -2.31
N GLU A 78 4.31 -5.44 -3.11
CA GLU A 78 3.15 -6.15 -3.61
C GLU A 78 3.55 -7.34 -4.50
N TRP A 79 4.45 -7.13 -5.47
CA TRP A 79 4.98 -8.23 -6.30
C TRP A 79 5.74 -9.29 -5.50
N SER A 80 6.31 -8.90 -4.36
CA SER A 80 6.96 -9.82 -3.42
C SER A 80 5.97 -10.57 -2.51
N GLY A 81 4.67 -10.32 -2.65
CA GLY A 81 3.58 -10.89 -1.86
C GLY A 81 3.43 -10.27 -0.47
N VAL A 82 3.70 -8.97 -0.34
CA VAL A 82 3.46 -8.19 0.87
C VAL A 82 2.39 -7.16 0.57
N ASP A 83 1.15 -7.49 0.92
CA ASP A 83 -0.01 -6.65 0.63
C ASP A 83 -0.34 -5.72 1.80
N THR A 84 0.03 -6.10 3.04
CA THR A 84 -0.36 -5.36 4.25
C THR A 84 0.81 -5.02 5.17
N VAL A 85 0.64 -3.97 5.98
CA VAL A 85 1.60 -3.61 7.05
C VAL A 85 1.77 -4.77 8.05
N ALA A 86 0.69 -5.51 8.35
CA ALA A 86 0.74 -6.65 9.25
C ALA A 86 1.62 -7.79 8.70
N GLU A 87 1.51 -8.08 7.40
CA GLU A 87 2.38 -9.08 6.76
C GLU A 87 3.83 -8.62 6.75
N LEU A 88 4.09 -7.35 6.39
CA LEU A 88 5.43 -6.78 6.39
C LEU A 88 6.07 -6.88 7.78
N ALA A 89 5.31 -6.62 8.84
CA ALA A 89 5.77 -6.73 10.23
C ALA A 89 6.19 -8.17 10.61
N GLN A 90 5.66 -9.19 9.94
CA GLN A 90 5.99 -10.59 10.19
C GLN A 90 7.09 -11.15 9.27
N ARG A 91 7.48 -10.42 8.22
CA ARG A 91 8.53 -10.87 7.29
C ARG A 91 9.91 -10.86 7.94
N ASN A 92 10.74 -11.82 7.53
CA ASN A 92 12.19 -11.76 7.76
C ASN A 92 12.81 -10.81 6.70
N PRO A 93 13.55 -9.76 7.10
CA PRO A 93 14.12 -8.79 6.16
C PRO A 93 15.04 -9.37 5.09
N GLU A 94 15.88 -10.37 5.42
CA GLU A 94 16.80 -11.01 4.47
C GLU A 94 16.03 -11.77 3.38
N ASN A 95 15.04 -12.57 3.81
CA ASN A 95 14.19 -13.30 2.87
C ASN A 95 13.33 -12.36 2.01
N LEU A 96 12.86 -11.25 2.60
CA LEU A 96 12.08 -10.26 1.88
C LEU A 96 12.94 -9.53 0.84
N LEU A 97 14.18 -9.16 1.16
CA LEU A 97 15.09 -8.54 0.19
C LEU A 97 15.36 -9.46 -1.00
N ALA A 98 15.58 -10.76 -0.76
CA ALA A 98 15.77 -11.74 -1.82
C ALA A 98 14.55 -11.78 -2.77
N LYS A 99 13.33 -11.83 -2.21
CA LYS A 99 12.09 -11.78 -2.99
C LYS A 99 11.92 -10.47 -3.76
N ILE A 100 12.18 -9.33 -3.12
CA ILE A 100 12.12 -8.02 -3.79
C ILE A 100 13.11 -7.97 -4.96
N THR A 101 14.30 -8.54 -4.81
CA THR A 101 15.31 -8.56 -5.88
C THR A 101 14.88 -9.44 -7.05
N GLU A 102 14.27 -10.58 -6.77
CA GLU A 102 13.67 -11.47 -7.79
C GLU A 102 12.55 -10.75 -8.54
N SER A 103 11.56 -10.20 -7.83
CA SER A 103 10.45 -9.45 -8.44
C SER A 103 10.93 -8.21 -9.19
N ALA A 104 11.95 -7.52 -8.69
CA ALA A 104 12.54 -6.38 -9.38
C ALA A 104 13.18 -6.78 -10.73
N ALA A 105 13.79 -7.95 -10.81
CA ALA A 105 14.34 -8.48 -12.06
C ALA A 105 13.23 -8.82 -13.05
N GLU A 106 12.12 -9.42 -12.59
CA GLU A 106 10.95 -9.73 -13.41
C GLU A 106 10.25 -8.48 -13.96
N HIS A 107 10.20 -7.42 -13.17
CA HIS A 107 9.52 -6.16 -13.49
C HIS A 107 10.46 -5.03 -13.94
N PHE A 108 11.74 -5.34 -14.22
CA PHE A 108 12.77 -4.41 -14.71
C PHE A 108 12.99 -3.15 -13.84
N VAL A 109 12.83 -3.29 -12.51
CA VAL A 109 13.06 -2.20 -11.57
C VAL A 109 14.56 -2.07 -11.28
N GLN A 110 15.14 -0.94 -11.66
CA GLN A 110 16.59 -0.71 -11.50
C GLN A 110 17.00 -0.27 -10.09
N ARG A 111 16.08 0.29 -9.30
CA ARG A 111 16.38 0.79 -7.95
C ARG A 111 15.93 -0.22 -6.90
N LEU A 112 16.87 -1.05 -6.47
CA LEU A 112 16.67 -1.99 -5.37
C LEU A 112 16.80 -1.29 -4.01
N PRO A 113 16.01 -1.68 -3.00
CA PRO A 113 16.26 -1.27 -1.63
C PRO A 113 17.51 -1.95 -1.06
N THR A 114 18.10 -1.35 -0.03
CA THR A 114 19.17 -2.01 0.74
C THR A 114 18.57 -2.88 1.86
N GLN A 115 19.38 -3.81 2.39
CA GLN A 115 19.00 -4.60 3.57
C GLN A 115 18.60 -3.72 4.76
N ALA A 116 19.26 -2.57 4.91
CA ALA A 116 18.93 -1.59 5.94
C ALA A 116 17.55 -0.97 5.72
N ASN A 117 17.18 -0.65 4.47
CA ASN A 117 15.85 -0.15 4.16
C ASN A 117 14.77 -1.18 4.48
N VAL A 118 14.94 -2.43 4.04
CA VAL A 118 13.96 -3.49 4.30
C VAL A 118 13.83 -3.76 5.80
N SER A 119 14.94 -3.79 6.53
CA SER A 119 14.93 -3.97 7.99
C SER A 119 14.23 -2.82 8.72
N ASP A 120 14.43 -1.59 8.26
CA ASP A 120 13.77 -0.40 8.77
C ASP A 120 12.26 -0.45 8.47
N TRP A 121 11.84 -0.84 7.27
CA TRP A 121 10.44 -1.00 6.91
C TRP A 121 9.72 -2.03 7.78
N VAL A 122 10.33 -3.20 8.00
CA VAL A 122 9.80 -4.24 8.90
C VAL A 122 9.69 -3.71 10.33
N SER A 123 10.67 -2.96 10.79
CA SER A 123 10.67 -2.36 12.14
C SER A 123 9.59 -1.30 12.30
N GLN A 124 9.43 -0.42 11.31
CA GLN A 124 8.35 0.57 11.26
C GLN A 124 6.98 -0.11 11.21
N ALA A 125 6.81 -1.16 10.40
CA ALA A 125 5.57 -1.93 10.31
C ALA A 125 5.17 -2.55 11.66
N LYS A 126 6.14 -3.05 12.43
CA LYS A 126 5.90 -3.55 13.80
C LYS A 126 5.50 -2.44 14.79
N ALA A 127 5.98 -1.22 14.58
CA ALA A 127 5.72 -0.09 15.47
C ALA A 127 4.44 0.68 15.11
N LEU A 128 3.94 0.52 13.89
CA LEU A 128 2.75 1.20 13.41
C LEU A 128 1.49 0.61 14.06
N PRO A 129 0.58 1.46 14.58
CA PRO A 129 -0.71 0.98 15.04
C PRO A 129 -1.52 0.48 13.85
N ARG A 130 -2.25 -0.62 14.07
CA ARG A 130 -3.19 -1.16 13.10
C ARG A 130 -4.32 -0.16 12.89
N VAL A 131 -4.47 0.32 11.66
CA VAL A 131 -5.53 1.27 11.28
C VAL A 131 -6.67 0.55 10.56
N LEU A 132 -6.36 -0.49 9.78
CA LEU A 132 -7.36 -1.28 9.07
C LEU A 132 -7.95 -2.39 9.94
N GLU A 133 -9.27 -2.38 10.03
CA GLU A 133 -10.09 -3.46 10.55
C GLU A 133 -10.53 -4.35 9.39
N TYR A 134 -10.51 -5.68 9.58
CA TYR A 134 -10.83 -6.66 8.55
C TYR A 134 -12.13 -7.37 8.89
#